data_AF-C6XV99-F1
#
_entry.id   AF-C6XV99-F1
#
_cell.length_a   1.000
_cell.length_b   1.000
_cell.length_c   1.000
_cell.angle_alpha   90.00
_cell.angle_beta   90.00
_cell.angle_gamma   90.00
#
_symmetry.space_group_name_H-M   'P 1'
#
loop_
_entity.id
_entity.type
_entity.pdbx_description
1 polymer ?
#
loop_
_entity_poly.entity_id
_entity_poly.type
_entity_poly.pdbx_seq_one_letter_code
_entity_poly.pdbx_strand_id
1 'polypeptide(L)'
;MNFLRYYVRFSDPGNNSIFEQELQKLTGRSNTMGIEELLLDRAKNEGEAKGRHAERTKSLKEKKTIARKFKNKGIDINTIAEATGLTIQEIERL
;
A
#
# COMPACT_ATOMS: atom_id res chain seq x y z
N MET A 1 -18.05 21.78 -4.06
CA MET A 1 -18.43 21.35 -5.43
C MET A 1 -17.39 20.35 -5.91
N ASN A 2 -17.75 19.09 -6.15
CA ASN A 2 -16.82 18.04 -6.58
C ASN A 2 -17.08 17.66 -8.05
N PHE A 3 -16.04 17.74 -8.90
CA PHE A 3 -16.09 17.35 -10.30
C PHE A 3 -16.58 15.91 -10.50
N LEU A 4 -16.14 14.99 -9.63
CA LEU A 4 -16.48 13.58 -9.73
C LEU A 4 -17.99 13.33 -9.66
N ARG A 5 -18.69 14.04 -8.77
CA ARG A 5 -20.15 13.91 -8.60
C ARG A 5 -20.97 14.33 -9.82
N TYR A 6 -20.53 15.37 -10.53
CA TYR A 6 -21.34 15.98 -11.60
C TYR A 6 -20.97 15.49 -12.99
N TYR A 7 -19.73 15.04 -13.18
CA TYR A 7 -19.19 14.73 -14.50
C TYR A 7 -18.81 13.27 -14.69
N VAL A 8 -18.65 12.49 -13.61
CA VAL A 8 -18.36 11.05 -13.71
C VAL A 8 -19.63 10.28 -13.44
N ARG A 9 -20.28 9.84 -14.51
CA ARG A 9 -21.51 9.06 -14.49
C ARG A 9 -21.58 8.16 -15.71
N PHE A 10 -22.34 7.08 -15.61
CA PHE A 10 -22.66 6.26 -16.77
C PHE A 10 -23.52 7.05 -17.76
N SER A 11 -23.34 6.77 -19.05
CA SER A 11 -24.11 7.39 -20.13
C SER A 11 -25.61 7.10 -20.02
N ASP A 12 -25.97 5.90 -19.56
CA ASP A 12 -27.34 5.52 -19.22
C ASP A 12 -27.63 5.85 -17.74
N PRO A 13 -28.62 6.71 -17.44
CA PRO A 13 -29.03 7.02 -16.07
C PRO A 13 -29.43 5.79 -15.25
N GLY A 14 -30.01 4.75 -15.86
CA GLY A 14 -30.41 3.51 -15.19
C GLY A 14 -29.22 2.78 -14.57
N ASN A 15 -28.07 2.79 -15.26
CA ASN A 15 -26.85 2.15 -14.77
C ASN A 15 -26.27 2.84 -13.54
N ASN A 16 -26.43 4.16 -13.41
CA ASN A 16 -26.03 4.86 -12.18
C ASN A 16 -26.84 4.34 -10.98
N SER A 17 -28.15 4.16 -11.15
CA SER A 17 -29.00 3.68 -10.06
C SER A 17 -28.66 2.25 -9.64
N ILE A 18 -28.42 1.35 -10.60
CA ILE A 18 -27.99 -0.02 -10.33
C ILE A 18 -26.63 -0.02 -9.60
N PHE A 19 -25.69 0.79 -10.07
CA PHE A 19 -24.37 0.90 -9.48
C PHE A 19 -24.43 1.38 -8.01
N GLU A 20 -25.22 2.42 -7.72
CA GLU A 20 -25.40 2.90 -6.34
C GLU A 20 -25.94 1.80 -5.42
N GLN A 21 -26.94 1.05 -5.87
CA GLN A 21 -27.54 -0.05 -5.10
C GLN A 21 -26.53 -1.18 -4.83
N GLU A 22 -25.77 -1.58 -5.83
CA GLU A 22 -24.74 -2.62 -5.68
C GLU A 22 -23.58 -2.14 -4.78
N LEU A 23 -23.18 -0.87 -4.90
CA LEU A 23 -22.15 -0.28 -4.04
C LEU A 23 -22.61 -0.24 -2.58
N GLN A 24 -23.87 0.08 -2.33
CA GLN A 24 -24.48 0.08 -1.00
C GLN A 24 -24.44 -1.32 -0.37
N LYS A 25 -24.78 -2.35 -1.14
CA LYS A 25 -24.71 -3.77 -0.70
C LYS A 25 -23.29 -4.20 -0.39
N LEU A 26 -22.33 -3.88 -1.26
CA LEU A 26 -20.94 -4.29 -1.10
C LEU A 26 -20.25 -3.62 0.09
N THR A 27 -20.55 -2.34 0.32
CA THR A 27 -19.88 -1.53 1.36
C THR A 27 -20.63 -1.52 2.70
N GLY A 28 -21.91 -1.90 2.73
CA GLY A 28 -22.76 -1.87 3.92
C GLY A 28 -23.10 -0.46 4.43
N ARG A 29 -22.81 0.59 3.65
CA ARG A 29 -23.04 1.99 4.03
C ARG A 29 -24.42 2.44 3.54
N SER A 30 -25.23 3.06 4.40
CA SER A 30 -26.60 3.47 4.04
C SER A 30 -26.67 4.73 3.15
N ASN A 31 -25.68 5.62 3.20
CA ASN A 31 -25.51 6.76 2.31
C ASN A 31 -24.22 6.58 1.51
N THR A 32 -24.28 5.93 0.36
CA THR A 32 -23.16 5.94 -0.58
C THR A 32 -23.15 7.27 -1.34
N MET A 33 -22.03 7.99 -1.30
CA MET A 33 -21.79 9.19 -2.12
C MET A 33 -21.39 8.84 -3.56
N GLY A 34 -21.71 7.62 -4.00
CA GLY A 34 -21.56 7.15 -5.37
C GLY A 34 -20.14 6.94 -5.85
N ILE A 35 -19.94 7.13 -7.16
CA ILE A 35 -18.66 6.93 -7.86
C ILE A 35 -17.53 7.77 -7.22
N GLU A 36 -17.84 8.97 -6.73
CA GLU A 36 -16.87 9.83 -6.03
C GLU A 36 -16.27 9.12 -4.82
N GLU A 37 -17.11 8.55 -3.95
CA GLU A 37 -16.66 7.88 -2.74
C GLU A 37 -15.85 6.62 -3.07
N LEU A 38 -16.27 5.86 -4.09
CA LEU A 38 -15.50 4.71 -4.58
C LEU A 38 -14.09 5.13 -5.04
N LEU A 39 -13.99 6.20 -5.83
CA LEU A 39 -12.72 6.67 -6.35
C LEU A 39 -11.82 7.20 -5.24
N LEU A 40 -12.38 7.92 -4.26
CA LEU A 40 -11.64 8.41 -3.09
C LEU A 40 -11.14 7.27 -2.21
N ASP A 41 -11.98 6.26 -1.94
CA ASP A 41 -11.59 5.09 -1.15
C ASP A 41 -10.47 4.30 -1.85
N ARG A 42 -10.60 4.10 -3.17
CA ARG A 42 -9.56 3.47 -3.98
C ARG A 42 -8.24 4.25 -3.94
N ALA A 43 -8.29 5.57 -4.13
CA ALA A 43 -7.09 6.42 -4.08
C ALA A 43 -6.42 6.36 -2.71
N LYS A 44 -7.20 6.36 -1.63
CA LYS A 44 -6.69 6.21 -0.26
C LYS A 44 -6.02 4.86 -0.06
N ASN A 45 -6.68 3.77 -0.45
CA ASN A 45 -6.15 2.41 -0.32
C ASN A 45 -4.86 2.21 -1.14
N GLU A 46 -4.80 2.74 -2.37
CA GLU A 46 -3.58 2.75 -3.18
C GLU A 46 -2.47 3.57 -2.53
N GLY A 47 -2.79 4.73 -1.95
CA GLY A 47 -1.86 5.57 -1.21
C GLY A 47 -1.24 4.85 -0.01
N GLU A 48 -2.07 4.20 0.82
CA GLU A 48 -1.62 3.41 1.96
C GLU A 48 -0.75 2.21 1.54
N ALA A 49 -1.14 1.50 0.48
CA ALA A 49 -0.37 0.39 -0.06
C ALA A 49 1.02 0.85 -0.55
N LYS A 50 1.08 1.97 -1.29
CA LYS A 50 2.34 2.59 -1.71
C LYS A 50 3.18 3.02 -0.52
N GLY A 51 2.57 3.61 0.51
CA GLY A 51 3.23 3.99 1.76
C GLY A 51 3.88 2.81 2.46
N ARG A 52 3.12 1.72 2.69
CA ARG A 52 3.64 0.48 3.29
C ARG A 52 4.78 -0.13 2.48
N HIS A 53 4.68 -0.10 1.14
CA HIS A 53 5.74 -0.61 0.27
C HIS A 53 7.01 0.27 0.35
N ALA A 54 6.87 1.59 0.33
CA ALA A 54 7.98 2.53 0.47
C ALA A 54 8.67 2.37 1.84
N GLU A 55 7.91 2.19 2.92
CA GLU A 55 8.45 1.95 4.26
C GLU A 55 9.23 0.63 4.33
N ARG A 56 8.66 -0.47 3.82
CA ARG A 56 9.33 -1.78 3.77
C ARG A 56 10.63 -1.72 2.98
N THR A 57 10.63 -1.06 1.82
CA THR A 57 11.84 -0.91 0.99
C THR A 57 12.90 -0.04 1.66
N LYS A 58 12.49 1.03 2.37
CA LYS A 58 13.41 1.86 3.15
C LYS A 58 14.02 1.07 4.31
N SER A 59 13.20 0.38 5.09
CA SER A 59 13.65 -0.47 6.21
C SER A 59 14.61 -1.56 5.73
N LEU A 60 14.32 -2.22 4.61
CA LEU A 60 15.22 -3.23 4.03
C LEU A 60 16.56 -2.63 3.61
N LYS A 61 16.55 -1.44 2.99
CA LYS A 61 17.80 -0.73 2.64
C LYS A 61 18.60 -0.40 3.90
N GLU A 62 17.98 0.15 4.94
CA GLU A 62 18.64 0.46 6.21
C GLU A 62 19.26 -0.78 6.85
N LYS A 63 18.50 -1.89 6.96
CA LYS A 63 19.02 -3.18 7.43
C LYS A 63 20.24 -3.65 6.65
N LYS A 64 20.20 -3.59 5.32
CA LYS A 64 21.34 -3.95 4.45
C LYS A 64 22.54 -3.04 4.67
N THR A 65 22.34 -1.72 4.89
CA THR A 65 23.45 -0.82 5.20
C THR A 65 24.09 -1.12 6.55
N ILE A 66 23.29 -1.48 7.57
CA ILE A 66 23.78 -1.87 8.90
C ILE A 66 24.56 -3.19 8.79
N ALA A 67 23.99 -4.19 8.13
CA ALA A 67 24.66 -5.48 7.89
C ALA A 67 26.01 -5.30 7.17
N ARG A 68 26.07 -4.44 6.14
CA ARG A 68 27.31 -4.14 5.43
C ARG A 68 28.35 -3.46 6.33
N LYS A 69 27.93 -2.52 7.18
CA LYS A 69 28.82 -1.89 8.17
C LYS A 69 29.36 -2.90 9.19
N PHE A 70 28.54 -3.85 9.64
CA PHE A 70 28.96 -4.89 10.58
C PHE A 70 29.89 -5.92 9.94
N LYS A 71 29.61 -6.33 8.69
CA LYS A 71 30.49 -7.20 7.90
C LYS A 71 31.86 -6.56 7.70
N ASN A 72 31.91 -5.28 7.35
CA ASN A 72 33.17 -4.53 7.22
C ASN A 72 33.96 -4.40 8.53
N LYS A 73 33.28 -4.51 9.68
CA LYS A 73 33.92 -4.53 11.01
C LYS A 73 34.35 -5.93 11.47
N GLY A 74 34.13 -6.96 10.65
CA GLY A 74 34.50 -8.34 10.97
C GLY A 74 33.59 -8.99 12.01
N ILE A 75 32.35 -8.52 12.17
CA ILE A 75 31.35 -9.17 13.04
C ILE A 75 30.90 -10.48 12.39
N ASP A 76 30.69 -11.52 13.20
CA ASP A 76 30.21 -12.82 12.75
C ASP A 76 28.87 -12.73 12.02
N ILE A 77 28.71 -13.53 10.96
CA ILE A 77 27.54 -13.48 10.08
C ILE A 77 26.27 -13.90 10.84
N ASN A 78 26.36 -14.83 11.79
CA ASN A 78 25.18 -15.24 12.57
C ASN A 78 24.70 -14.11 13.47
N THR A 79 25.61 -13.40 14.13
CA THR A 79 25.29 -12.23 14.94
C THR A 79 24.66 -11.10 14.11
N ILE A 80 25.11 -10.91 12.86
CA ILE A 80 24.51 -9.92 11.95
C ILE A 80 23.10 -10.34 11.54
N ALA A 81 22.89 -11.63 11.26
CA ALA A 81 21.58 -12.18 10.92
C ALA A 81 20.58 -11.98 12.06
N GLU A 82 20.97 -12.29 13.30
CA GLU A 82 20.16 -12.06 14.49
C GLU A 82 19.84 -10.58 14.70
N ALA A 83 20.82 -9.69 14.56
CA ALA A 83 20.64 -8.26 14.82
C ALA A 83 19.81 -7.52 13.75
N THR A 84 19.89 -7.95 12.49
CA THR A 84 19.22 -7.26 11.36
C THR A 84 17.94 -7.96 10.91
N GLY A 85 17.76 -9.23 11.27
CA GLY A 85 16.71 -10.10 10.78
C GLY A 85 16.83 -10.41 9.27
N LEU A 86 18.03 -10.28 8.70
CA LEU A 86 18.35 -10.71 7.35
C LEU A 86 18.81 -12.18 7.38
N THR A 87 18.62 -12.87 6.27
CA THR A 87 19.14 -14.24 6.15
C THR A 87 20.66 -14.24 5.96
N ILE A 88 21.31 -15.33 6.38
CA ILE A 88 22.76 -15.53 6.21
C ILE A 88 23.15 -15.37 4.72
N GLN A 89 22.38 -15.96 3.81
CA GLN A 89 22.60 -15.85 2.35
C GLN A 89 22.54 -14.41 1.84
N GLU A 90 21.62 -13.59 2.37
CA GLU A 90 21.53 -12.17 2.01
C GLU A 90 22.76 -11.40 2.50
N ILE A 91 23.27 -11.71 3.69
CA ILE A 91 24.45 -11.06 4.28
C ILE A 91 25.74 -11.47 3.55
N GLU A 92 25.85 -12.72 3.13
CA GLU A 92 26.98 -13.20 2.33
C GLU A 92 27.06 -12.47 0.98
N ARG A 93 25.91 -12.19 0.35
CA ARG A 93 25.81 -11.48 -0.95
C ARG A 93 26.00 -9.96 -0.87
N LEU A 94 26.01 -9.34 0.33
CA LEU A 94 26.23 -7.90 0.55
C LEU A 94 27.71 -7.48 0.44
#